data_AF-A0A914JQG8-F1
#
_entry.id   AF-A0A914JQG8-F1
#
_cell.length_a   1.000
_cell.length_b   1.000
_cell.length_c   1.000
_cell.angle_alpha   90.00
_cell.angle_beta   90.00
_cell.angle_gamma   90.00
#
_symmetry.space_group_name_H-M   'P 1'
#
loop_
_entity.id
_entity.type
_entity.pdbx_description
1 polymer ?
#
loop_
_entity_poly.entity_id
_entity_poly.type
_entity_poly.pdbx_seq_one_letter_code
_entity_poly.pdbx_strand_id
1 'polypeptide(L)' 'MPEDSDAYLHRVARAGRFGTKGLAITFVSDEEDAETLNKVQDRFDVTIPELPAQIDVSTYIEKYHHVIHLPTSDVDF' A
#
# COMPACT_ATOMS: atom_id res chain seq x y z
N MET A 1 -8.00 2.55 -16.21
CA MET A 1 -8.31 3.00 -14.82
C MET A 1 -9.66 2.42 -14.36
N PRO A 2 -10.00 2.33 -13.05
CA PRO A 2 -11.40 2.18 -12.60
C PRO A 2 -12.29 3.32 -13.14
N GLU A 3 -13.59 3.05 -13.28
CA GLU A 3 -14.56 3.99 -13.89
C GLU A 3 -14.81 5.25 -13.03
N ASP A 4 -14.58 5.17 -11.71
CA ASP A 4 -14.74 6.30 -10.79
C ASP A 4 -13.82 6.20 -9.56
N SER A 5 -13.83 7.26 -8.76
CA SER A 5 -13.04 7.38 -7.54
C SER A 5 -13.46 6.44 -6.40
N ASP A 6 -14.73 6.04 -6.34
CA ASP A 6 -15.23 5.14 -5.30
C ASP A 6 -14.75 3.70 -5.58
N ALA A 7 -14.81 3.28 -6.84
CA ALA A 7 -14.24 2.04 -7.32
C ALA A 7 -12.72 2.01 -7.12
N TYR A 8 -12.02 3.15 -7.26
CA TYR A 8 -10.61 3.24 -6.91
C TYR A 8 -10.38 2.95 -5.42
N LEU A 9 -11.11 3.63 -4.52
CA LEU A 9 -11.00 3.43 -3.08
C LEU A 9 -11.27 1.97 -2.69
N HIS A 10 -12.33 1.35 -3.22
CA HIS A 10 -12.64 -0.04 -2.93
C HIS A 10 -11.55 -1.02 -3.37
N ARG A 11 -10.76 -0.69 -4.40
CA ARG A 11 -9.65 -1.53 -4.88
C ARG A 11 -8.40 -1.37 -4.01
N VAL A 12 -8.06 -0.15 -3.62
CA VAL A 12 -6.77 0.12 -2.94
C VAL A 12 -6.88 0.11 -1.42
N ALA A 13 -8.07 0.34 -0.86
CA ALA A 13 -8.25 0.39 0.58
C ALA A 13 -8.09 -0.98 1.22
N ARG A 14 -7.40 -1.02 2.37
CA ARG A 14 -7.25 -2.22 3.20
C ARG A 14 -8.20 -2.11 4.40
N ALA A 15 -9.05 -3.12 4.58
CA ALA A 15 -9.94 -3.26 5.75
C ALA A 15 -9.51 -4.40 6.71
N GLY A 16 -8.28 -4.90 6.56
CA GLY A 16 -7.74 -5.98 7.39
C GLY A 16 -7.31 -5.52 8.79
N ARG A 17 -7.31 -6.44 9.75
CA ARG A 17 -6.92 -6.17 11.15
C ARG A 17 -5.40 -6.05 11.38
N PHE A 18 -4.57 -6.54 10.47
CA PHE A 18 -3.11 -6.59 10.62
C PHE A 18 -2.42 -5.95 9.42
N GLY A 19 -1.58 -4.95 9.70
CA GLY A 19 -0.76 -4.21 8.73
C GLY A 19 -1.54 -3.17 7.93
N THR A 20 -1.08 -1.92 7.99
CA THR A 20 -1.71 -0.78 7.29
C THR A 20 -0.92 -0.34 6.07
N LYS A 21 0.37 -0.66 6.00
CA LYS A 21 1.21 -0.37 4.84
C LYS A 21 0.77 -1.12 3.58
N GLY A 22 0.88 -0.46 2.43
CA GLY A 22 0.61 -1.03 1.12
C GLY A 22 1.08 -0.08 0.02
N LEU A 23 1.30 -0.62 -1.19
CA LEU A 23 1.67 0.13 -2.37
C LEU A 23 0.61 -0.10 -3.45
N ALA A 24 0.01 0.97 -3.95
CA ALA A 24 -0.88 0.96 -5.11
C ALA A 24 -0.14 1.58 -6.30
N ILE A 25 -0.11 0.87 -7.42
CA ILE A 25 0.44 1.36 -8.70
C ILE A 25 -0.72 1.40 -9.69
N THR A 26 -0.92 2.57 -10.30
CA THR A 26 -1.99 2.79 -11.26
C THR A 26 -1.37 3.04 -12.62
N PHE A 27 -1.78 2.27 -13.64
CA PHE A 27 -1.36 2.52 -15.02
C PHE A 27 -2.35 3.49 -15.66
N VAL A 28 -1.79 4.50 -16.33
CA VAL A 28 -2.51 5.55 -17.04
C VAL A 28 -2.10 5.45 -18.51
N SER A 29 -3.06 5.21 -19.40
CA SER A 29 -2.78 5.04 -20.83
C SER A 29 -3.28 6.21 -21.68
N ASP A 30 -4.31 6.91 -21.24
CA ASP A 30 -4.96 7.98 -21.97
C ASP A 30 -5.32 9.16 -21.05
N GLU A 31 -5.87 10.23 -21.64
CA GLU A 31 -6.25 11.44 -20.93
C GLU A 31 -7.43 11.21 -19.97
N GLU A 32 -8.33 10.29 -20.31
CA GLU A 32 -9.49 9.92 -19.46
C GLU A 32 -9.05 9.23 -18.17
N ASP A 33 -8.08 8.33 -18.26
CA ASP A 33 -7.42 7.72 -17.11
C ASP A 33 -6.78 8.79 -16.21
N ALA A 34 -6.12 9.79 -16.80
CA ALA A 34 -5.46 10.88 -16.08
C ALA A 34 -6.48 11.81 -15.37
N GLU A 35 -7.58 12.16 -16.05
CA GLU A 35 -8.68 12.92 -15.45
C GLU A 35 -9.29 12.17 -14.25
N THR A 36 -9.48 10.86 -14.39
CA THR A 36 -10.01 10.03 -13.31
C THR A 36 -9.03 9.97 -12.13
N LEU A 37 -7.73 9.90 -12.39
CA LEU A 37 -6.70 9.93 -11.35
C LEU A 37 -6.68 11.27 -10.61
N ASN A 38 -6.85 12.39 -11.32
CA ASN A 38 -6.96 13.72 -10.72
C ASN A 38 -8.20 13.83 -9.81
N LYS A 39 -9.36 13.30 -10.26
CA LYS A 39 -10.57 13.24 -9.42
C LYS A 39 -10.35 12.44 -8.14
N VAL A 40 -9.58 11.35 -8.18
CA VAL A 40 -9.21 10.57 -6.99
C VAL A 40 -8.36 11.41 -6.04
N GLN A 41 -7.33 12.09 -6.56
CA GLN A 41 -6.44 12.94 -5.76
C GLN A 41 -7.21 14.07 -5.06
N ASP A 42 -8.05 14.79 -5.80
CA ASP A 42 -8.85 15.90 -5.27
C ASP A 42 -9.88 15.44 -4.23
N ARG A 43 -10.54 14.30 -4.49
CA ARG A 43 -11.61 13.80 -3.61
C ARG A 43 -11.09 13.32 -2.26
N PHE A 44 -9.92 12.69 -2.24
CA PHE A 44 -9.36 12.10 -1.01
C PHE A 44 -8.23 12.96 -0.40
N ASP A 45 -7.92 14.11 -0.99
CA ASP A 45 -6.83 15.00 -0.57
C ASP A 45 -5.49 14.26 -0.46
N VAL A 46 -5.16 13.52 -1.52
CA VAL A 46 -3.94 12.71 -1.61
C VAL A 46 -3.15 13.05 -2.86
N THR A 47 -1.82 12.98 -2.77
CA THR A 47 -0.93 13.13 -3.93
C THR A 47 -0.47 11.75 -4.40
N ILE A 48 -0.65 11.47 -5.70
CA ILE A 48 -0.21 10.24 -6.36
C ILE A 48 0.91 10.62 -7.34
N PRO A 49 2.19 10.58 -6.92
CA PRO A 49 3.31 10.94 -7.78
C PRO A 49 3.60 9.86 -8.82
N GLU A 50 4.38 10.22 -9.84
CA GLU A 50 4.95 9.23 -10.77
C GLU A 50 5.80 8.19 -10.02
N LEU A 51 5.80 6.97 -10.55
CA LEU A 51 6.54 5.85 -9.97
C LEU A 51 8.05 6.13 -10.02
N PRO A 52 8.75 6.21 -8.86
CA PRO A 52 10.20 6.44 -8.86
C PRO A 52 10.95 5.19 -9.34
N ALA A 53 12.18 5.39 -9.82
CA ALA A 53 13.05 4.29 -10.26
C ALA A 53 13.44 3.32 -9.14
N GLN A 54 13.35 3.75 -7.87
CA GLN A 54 13.66 2.95 -6.70
C GLN A 54 12.58 3.14 -5.64
N ILE A 55 12.12 2.03 -5.05
CA ILE A 55 11.11 2.00 -4.00
C ILE A 55 11.70 1.23 -2.83
N ASP A 56 11.72 1.83 -1.64
CA ASP A 56 12.15 1.13 -0.43
C ASP A 56 11.05 0.17 0.05
N VAL A 57 11.38 -1.11 0.11
CA VAL A 57 10.51 -2.20 0.54
C VAL A 57 9.92 -1.97 1.93
N SER A 58 10.65 -1.28 2.83
CA SER A 58 10.20 -1.01 4.19
C SER A 58 8.97 -0.08 4.27
N THR A 59 8.72 0.69 3.19
CA THR A 59 7.65 1.68 3.12
C THR A 59 6.28 1.03 2.92
N TYR A 60 6.21 -0.11 2.24
CA TYR A 60 4.95 -0.78 1.90
C TYR A 60 4.83 -2.20 2.46
N ILE A 61 5.92 -2.78 2.99
CA ILE A 61 5.89 -4.06 3.70
C ILE A 61 6.00 -3.84 5.21
N GLU A 62 5.06 -4.41 5.96
CA GLU A 62 5.17 -4.51 7.42
C GLU A 62 6.18 -5.59 7.79
N LYS A 63 7.23 -5.22 8.53
CA LYS A 63 8.14 -6.20 9.13
C LYS A 63 7.53 -6.76 10.41
N TYR A 64 7.15 -8.03 10.39
CA TYR A 64 6.88 -8.76 11.62
C TYR A 64 8.22 -9.09 12.30
N HIS A 65 8.63 -8.27 13.27
CA HIS A 65 9.68 -8.66 14.23
C HIS A 65 9.11 -9.67 15.22
N HIS A 66 8.85 -10.90 14.77
CA HIS A 66 8.65 -12.01 15.68
C HIS A 66 10.02 -12.62 15.99
N VAL A 67 10.76 -11.99 16.90
CA VAL A 67 11.83 -12.72 17.61
C VAL A 67 11.10 -13.71 18.51
N ILE A 68 10.88 -14.92 18.01
CA ILE A 68 10.58 -16.05 18.88
C ILE A 68 11.84 -16.22 19.74
N HIS A 69 11.81 -15.65 20.95
CA HIS A 69 12.77 -15.99 21.98
C HIS A 69 12.47 -17.45 22.33
N LEU A 70 13.24 -18.38 21.74
CA LEU A 70 13.25 -19.75 22.23
C LEU A 70 13.77 -19.67 23.67
N PRO A 71 13.07 -20.22 24.67
CA PRO A 71 13.60 -20.29 26.02
C PRO A 71 14.87 -21.15 26.00
N THR A 72 16.04 -20.52 26.10
CA THR A 72 17.30 -21.19 26.41
C THR A 72 17.37 -21.42 27.91
N SER A 73 16.59 -22.37 28.42
CA SER A 73 16.74 -22.90 29.78
C SER A 73 15.85 -24.12 29.93
N ASP A 74 16.38 -25.29 29.55
CA ASP A 74 16.07 -26.60 30.13
C ASP A 74 17.14 -27.60 29.62
N VAL A 75 18.40 -27.31 29.94
CA VAL A 75 19.46 -28.33 29.99
C VAL A 75 20.28 -28.06 31.24
N ASP A 76 19.64 -28.29 32.39
CA ASP A 76 20.37 -28.53 33.64
C ASP A 76 20.67 -30.03 33.73
N PHE A 77 21.97 -30.34 33.66
CA PHE A 77 22.70 -31.55 34.09
C PHE A 77 22.07 -32.94 33.91
#